data_AF-A0A378AN56-F1
#
_entry.id   AF-A0A378AN56-F1
#
_cell.length_a   1.000
_cell.length_b   1.000
_cell.length_c   1.000
_cell.angle_alpha   90.00
_cell.angle_beta   90.00
_cell.angle_gamma   90.00
#
_symmetry.space_group_name_H-M   'P 1'
#
loop_
_entity.id
_entity.type
_entity.pdbx_description
1 polymer ?
#
loop_
_entity_poly.entity_id
_entity_poly.type
_entity_poly.pdbx_seq_one_letter_code
_entity_poly.pdbx_strand_id
1 'polypeptide(L)'
;MNNRIVECASRAGRDFSEFMKGEKNMMEALRSAEEFTEQLRIHGCVNHHFVNFMMMKAIMKVFDDMQREEQREERRRKRAEAKAK
;
A
#
# COMPACT_ATOMS: atom_id res chain seq x y z
N MET A 1 -20.27 -6.92 19.26
CA MET A 1 -19.77 -6.01 18.22
C MET A 1 -18.30 -5.68 18.47
N ASN A 2 -17.39 -6.65 18.30
CA ASN A 2 -15.94 -6.43 18.43
C ASN A 2 -15.12 -7.01 17.25
N ASN A 3 -15.77 -7.63 16.27
CA ASN A 3 -15.06 -8.28 15.16
C ASN A 3 -14.69 -7.31 14.03
N ARG A 4 -15.39 -6.19 13.88
CA ARG A 4 -15.20 -5.31 12.71
C ARG A 4 -13.83 -4.66 12.66
N ILE A 5 -13.27 -4.29 13.81
CA ILE A 5 -11.90 -3.76 13.91
C ILE A 5 -10.86 -4.82 13.52
N VAL A 6 -11.04 -6.07 13.96
CA VAL A 6 -10.14 -7.19 13.65
C VAL A 6 -10.23 -7.57 12.17
N GLU A 7 -11.44 -7.57 11.61
CA GLU A 7 -11.69 -7.81 10.19
C GLU A 7 -11.05 -6.72 9.33
N CYS A 8 -11.24 -5.44 9.66
CA CYS A 8 -10.62 -4.34 8.92
C CYS A 8 -9.09 -4.37 9.05
N ALA A 9 -8.53 -4.67 10.22
CA ALA A 9 -7.09 -4.83 10.39
C ALA A 9 -6.53 -5.96 9.51
N SER A 10 -7.21 -7.11 9.52
CA SER A 10 -6.82 -8.28 8.71
C SER A 10 -6.89 -7.99 7.22
N ARG A 11 -7.92 -7.27 6.77
CA ARG A 11 -8.08 -6.83 5.38
C ARG A 11 -7.00 -5.84 4.97
N ALA A 12 -6.74 -4.81 5.79
CA ALA A 12 -5.72 -3.82 5.49
C ALA A 12 -4.32 -4.43 5.39
N GLY A 13 -3.98 -5.38 6.26
CA GLY A 13 -2.71 -6.12 6.20
C GLY A 13 -2.59 -7.00 4.95
N ARG A 14 -3.68 -7.68 4.56
CA ARG A 14 -3.72 -8.50 3.34
C ARG A 14 -3.56 -7.64 2.10
N ASP A 15 -4.37 -6.58 1.97
CA ASP A 15 -4.38 -5.71 0.80
C ASP A 15 -3.03 -5.00 0.62
N PHE A 16 -2.38 -4.61 1.73
CA PHE A 16 -1.02 -4.09 1.70
C PHE A 16 0.00 -5.15 1.20
N SER A 17 -0.13 -6.40 1.66
CA SER A 17 0.77 -7.49 1.23
C SER A 17 0.58 -7.85 -0.25
N GLU A 18 -0.66 -7.88 -0.73
CA GLU A 18 -1.00 -8.10 -2.14
C GLU A 18 -0.50 -6.93 -3.00
N PHE A 19 -0.62 -5.69 -2.51
CA PHE A 19 -0.04 -4.51 -3.16
C PHE A 19 1.48 -4.61 -3.31
N MET A 20 2.20 -5.04 -2.26
CA MET A 20 3.66 -5.25 -2.33
C MET A 20 4.07 -6.30 -3.37
N LYS A 21 3.19 -7.25 -3.69
CA LYS A 21 3.43 -8.26 -4.74
C LYS A 21 3.01 -7.80 -6.13
N GLY A 22 2.45 -6.61 -6.26
CA GLY A 22 1.85 -6.12 -7.51
C GLY A 22 0.52 -6.78 -7.88
N GLU A 23 -0.08 -7.54 -6.96
CA GLU A 23 -1.38 -8.22 -7.18
C GLU A 23 -2.57 -7.26 -7.01
N LYS A 24 -2.39 -6.21 -6.21
CA LYS A 24 -3.36 -5.12 -6.01
C LYS A 24 -2.79 -3.77 -6.41
N ASN A 25 -3.67 -2.81 -6.68
CA ASN A 25 -3.26 -1.44 -6.92
C ASN A 25 -3.18 -0.61 -5.63
N MET A 26 -2.48 0.53 -5.70
CA MET A 26 -2.29 1.44 -4.57
C MET A 26 -3.62 1.90 -3.96
N MET A 27 -4.64 2.19 -4.77
CA MET A 27 -5.93 2.70 -4.28
C MET A 27 -6.66 1.68 -3.41
N GLU A 28 -6.54 0.38 -3.71
CA GLU A 28 -7.11 -0.68 -2.88
C GLU A 28 -6.44 -0.78 -1.51
N ALA A 29 -5.10 -0.66 -1.47
CA ALA A 29 -4.35 -0.62 -0.21
C ALA A 29 -4.67 0.65 0.62
N LEU A 30 -4.81 1.81 -0.04
CA LEU A 30 -5.20 3.06 0.62
C LEU A 30 -6.59 2.95 1.24
N ARG A 31 -7.58 2.49 0.46
CA ARG A 31 -8.96 2.35 0.92
C ARG A 31 -9.09 1.43 2.13
N SER A 32 -8.43 0.28 2.12
CA SER A 32 -8.47 -0.66 3.25
C SER A 32 -7.77 -0.11 4.50
N ALA A 33 -6.70 0.66 4.34
CA ALA A 33 -6.04 1.37 5.44
C ALA A 33 -6.93 2.49 6.04
N GLU A 34 -7.63 3.25 5.21
CA GLU A 34 -8.62 4.25 5.65
C GLU A 34 -9.77 3.60 6.43
N GLU A 35 -10.34 2.51 5.91
CA GLU A 35 -11.40 1.77 6.61
C GLU A 35 -10.97 1.25 7.98
N PHE A 36 -9.74 0.72 8.08
CA PHE A 36 -9.20 0.26 9.36
C PHE A 36 -8.99 1.40 10.35
N THR A 37 -8.41 2.51 9.89
CA THR A 37 -8.12 3.65 10.78
C THR A 37 -9.39 4.37 11.22
N GLU A 38 -10.44 4.34 10.40
CA GLU A 38 -11.77 4.79 10.79
C GLU A 38 -12.40 3.87 11.85
N GLN A 39 -12.20 2.55 11.76
CA GLN A 39 -12.59 1.65 12.86
C GLN A 39 -11.83 1.96 14.15
N LEU A 40 -10.52 2.27 14.07
CA LEU A 40 -9.75 2.70 15.24
C LEU A 40 -10.36 3.95 15.89
N ARG A 41 -10.76 4.94 15.07
CA ARG A 41 -11.42 6.15 15.56
C ARG A 41 -12.74 5.83 16.26
N ILE A 42 -13.60 5.03 15.64
CA ILE A 42 -14.91 4.64 16.19
C ILE A 42 -14.74 3.89 17.52
N HIS A 43 -13.71 3.06 17.65
CA HIS A 43 -13.42 2.30 18.87
C HIS A 43 -12.62 3.10 19.93
N GLY A 44 -12.44 4.41 19.75
CA GLY A 44 -11.84 5.28 20.76
C GLY A 44 -10.30 5.24 20.83
N CYS A 45 -9.62 4.74 19.79
CA CYS A 45 -8.17 4.81 19.72
C CYS A 45 -7.73 6.27 19.49
N VAL A 46 -7.24 6.92 20.55
CA VAL A 46 -6.79 8.33 20.52
C VAL A 46 -5.70 8.58 19.48
N ASN A 47 -4.88 7.56 19.20
CA ASN A 47 -3.77 7.64 18.25
C ASN A 47 -4.13 7.18 16.83
N HIS A 48 -5.41 7.09 16.47
CA HIS A 48 -5.82 6.63 15.13
C HIS A 48 -5.19 7.45 13.99
N HIS A 49 -4.98 8.77 14.18
CA HIS A 49 -4.29 9.63 13.20
C HIS A 49 -2.82 9.21 12.97
N PHE A 50 -2.11 8.80 14.01
CA PHE A 50 -0.74 8.30 13.89
C PHE A 50 -0.70 7.00 13.09
N VAL A 51 -1.60 6.06 13.38
CA VAL A 51 -1.69 4.80 12.64
C VAL A 51 -2.03 5.06 11.18
N ASN A 52 -2.98 5.96 10.90
CA ASN A 52 -3.32 6.36 9.54
C ASN A 52 -2.11 6.92 8.79
N PHE A 53 -1.40 7.87 9.40
CA PHE A 53 -0.20 8.44 8.81
C PHE A 53 0.85 7.38 8.47
N MET A 54 1.12 6.45 9.40
CA MET A 54 2.08 5.36 9.19
C MET A 54 1.67 4.46 8.02
N MET A 55 0.39 4.08 7.93
CA MET A 55 -0.09 3.22 6.84
C MET A 55 -0.03 3.93 5.49
N MET A 56 -0.50 5.18 5.41
CA MET A 56 -0.46 5.96 4.17
C MET A 56 0.97 6.17 3.68
N LYS A 57 1.90 6.50 4.60
CA LYS A 57 3.31 6.66 4.27
C LYS A 57 3.96 5.36 3.80
N ALA A 58 3.63 4.23 4.42
CA ALA A 58 4.13 2.93 3.99
C ALA A 58 3.66 2.58 2.57
N ILE A 59 2.37 2.79 2.27
CA ILE A 59 1.79 2.54 0.95
C ILE A 59 2.43 3.44 -0.12
N MET A 60 2.52 4.75 0.13
CA MET A 60 3.18 5.68 -0.79
C MET A 60 4.64 5.30 -1.05
N LYS A 61 5.38 4.90 0.00
CA LYS A 61 6.77 4.48 -0.13
C LYS A 61 6.92 3.26 -1.02
N VAL A 62 6.08 2.24 -0.82
CA VAL A 62 6.09 1.02 -1.66
C VAL A 62 5.76 1.38 -3.11
N PHE A 63 4.78 2.26 -3.34
CA PHE A 63 4.45 2.74 -4.68
C PHE A 63 5.64 3.43 -5.36
N ASP A 64 6.29 4.37 -4.67
CA ASP A 64 7.46 5.09 -5.18
C ASP A 64 8.61 4.12 -5.52
N ASP A 65 8.84 3.13 -4.66
CA ASP A 65 9.88 2.13 -4.85
C ASP A 65 9.57 1.23 -6.08
N MET A 66 8.32 0.79 -6.27
CA MET A 66 7.87 0.05 -7.46
C MET A 66 8.05 0.87 -8.76
N GLN A 67 7.62 2.14 -8.77
CA GLN A 67 7.76 3.03 -9.93
C GLN A 67 9.23 3.25 -10.31
N ARG A 68 10.12 3.36 -9.32
CA ARG A 68 11.57 3.48 -9.58
C ARG A 68 12.15 2.21 -10.19
N GLU A 69 11.67 1.04 -9.79
CA GLU A 69 12.09 -0.23 -10.36
C GLU A 69 11.62 -0.37 -11.81
N GLU A 70 10.35 -0.09 -12.10
CA GLU A 70 9.81 -0.09 -13.48
C GLU A 70 10.62 0.84 -14.40
N GLN A 71 10.91 2.07 -13.97
CA GLN A 71 11.73 3.01 -14.74
C GLN A 71 13.17 2.52 -14.94
N ARG A 72 13.74 1.76 -13.99
CA ARG A 72 15.07 1.16 -14.16
C ARG A 72 15.02 0.04 -15.19
N GLU A 73 14.00 -0.79 -15.18
CA GLU A 73 13.80 -1.85 -16.16
C GLU A 73 13.57 -1.29 -17.57
N GLU A 74 12.72 -0.28 -17.72
CA GLU A 74 12.45 0.34 -19.00
C GLU A 74 13.74 0.92 -19.62
N ARG A 75 14.57 1.59 -18.80
CA ARG A 75 15.89 2.07 -19.23
C ARG A 75 16.82 0.93 -19.65
N ARG A 76 16.78 -0.23 -18.99
CA ARG A 76 17.56 -1.41 -19.38
C ARG A 76 17.09 -1.98 -20.71
N ARG A 77 15.77 -2.09 -20.92
CA ARG A 77 15.18 -2.55 -22.20
C ARG A 77 15.59 -1.64 -23.36
N LYS A 78 15.41 -0.32 -23.23
CA LYS A 78 15.82 0.67 -24.25
C LYS A 78 17.32 0.57 -24.60
N ARG A 79 18.18 0.37 -23.62
CA ARG A 79 19.63 0.19 -23.84
C ARG A 79 19.96 -1.13 -24.55
N ALA A 80 19.25 -2.20 -24.26
CA ALA A 80 19.45 -3.48 -24.94
C ALA A 80 18.99 -3.41 -26.41
N GLU A 81 17.83 -2.80 -26.66
CA GLU A 81 17.32 -2.56 -28.02
C GLU A 81 18.27 -1.68 -28.84
N ALA A 82 18.81 -0.61 -28.25
CA ALA A 82 19.79 0.27 -28.91
C ALA A 82 21.13 -0.41 -29.22
N LYS A 83 21.49 -1.50 -28.53
CA LYS A 83 22.69 -2.31 -28.81
C LYS A 83 22.45 -3.44 -29.81
N ALA A 84 21.19 -3.81 -30.03
CA ALA A 84 20.80 -4.85 -30.96
C ALA A 84 20.51 -4.32 -32.38
N LYS A 85 20.43 -2.99 -32.53
CA LYS A 85 20.51 -2.28 -33.82
C LYS A 85 21.95 -1.89 -34.11
#